data_AF-B3TJG6-F1
#
_entry.id   AF-B3TJG6-F1
#
_cell.length_a   1.000
_cell.length_b   1.000
_cell.length_c   1.000
_cell.angle_alpha   90.00
_cell.angle_beta   90.00
_cell.angle_gamma   90.00
#
_symmetry.space_group_name_H-M   'P 1'
#
loop_
_entity.id
_entity.type
_entity.pdbx_description
1 polymer ?
#
loop_
_entity_poly.entity_id
_entity_poly.type
_entity_poly.pdbx_seq_one_letter_code
_entity_poly.pdbx_strand_id
1 'polypeptide(L)'
;SSQPTFVRAEEAPVASQSKAEKDYDAAVKKSEAAKKAYEEAKKKAEDAQKKYDEDQKKTEEKAENEKKAAADLNEATEVHQKAYVRYFEIQRAKDSKKYKNNRDKYNKDLAEADQKIKDTKTVLDEKQSKFYAVRAVVVPEAKELAVTKQKAEETKKGAEVAKEKYDKAAKEVEVAKKRVEAEEAELDKKVAELQNKVADLEKEIADAEKTVADLEKEVAKLEKDVEGFKESDGEYAKFYLEAAEKDLATKKAKLAEAKIKAATKKAELEPELEKAEAELENLLSTLDPEGKTQDELDKEAAEAELNKKVEALQNQVAELEEELSKLEDNLKDAETNNVEDYIKEGLEEAIATKQAELEKTQKALDTALNELGPDGDEEETPAPAPKPEQPAEQPKPAPAPQPEKPADQQAEEDYARRSEEEYNRLTQQQPPKAEKPAPAPAPEPEQPAPAPK
;
A
#
# COMPACT_ATOMS: atom_id res chain seq x y z
N SER A 1 24.53 32.38 13.43
CA SER A 1 24.15 31.90 12.09
C SER A 1 24.22 30.39 12.13
N SER A 2 23.09 29.75 12.46
CA SER A 2 22.91 28.30 12.36
C SER A 2 21.65 28.10 11.54
N GLN A 3 21.78 27.46 10.39
CA GLN A 3 20.65 27.14 9.52
C GLN A 3 19.79 26.05 10.18
N PRO A 4 18.45 26.11 10.04
CA PRO A 4 17.59 25.02 10.45
C PRO A 4 17.66 23.89 9.42
N THR A 5 18.07 22.71 9.87
CA THR A 5 17.97 21.45 9.15
C THR A 5 16.48 21.14 8.90
N PHE A 6 16.08 21.07 7.64
CA PHE A 6 14.79 20.51 7.25
C PHE A 6 14.80 19.03 7.62
N VAL A 7 13.94 18.63 8.56
CA VAL A 7 13.60 17.23 8.78
C VAL A 7 12.79 16.80 7.56
N ARG A 8 13.47 16.22 6.58
CA ARG A 8 12.85 15.40 5.55
C ARG A 8 12.17 14.26 6.31
N ALA A 9 10.87 14.14 6.16
CA ALA A 9 10.21 12.87 6.44
C ALA A 9 10.88 11.84 5.52
N GLU A 10 11.87 11.13 6.06
CA GLU A 10 12.27 9.85 5.51
C GLU A 10 11.00 8.99 5.58
N GLU A 11 10.47 8.66 4.40
CA GLU A 11 9.70 7.45 4.25
C GLU A 11 10.55 6.34 4.88
N ALA A 12 10.09 5.80 6.02
CA ALA A 12 10.66 4.59 6.57
C ALA A 12 10.80 3.59 5.42
N PRO A 13 11.94 2.87 5.30
CA PRO A 13 12.06 1.85 4.28
C PRO A 13 10.91 0.87 4.50
N VAL A 14 9.95 0.90 3.58
CA VAL A 14 8.80 0.01 3.60
C VAL A 14 9.39 -1.40 3.65
N ALA A 15 9.10 -2.09 4.74
CA ALA A 15 9.35 -3.51 4.92
C ALA A 15 9.11 -4.25 3.60
N SER A 16 9.92 -5.27 3.31
CA SER A 16 10.07 -5.90 2.00
C SER A 16 8.73 -6.27 1.34
N GLN A 17 8.06 -5.30 0.71
CA GLN A 17 6.75 -5.49 0.11
C GLN A 17 6.85 -6.64 -0.87
N SER A 18 5.86 -7.54 -0.83
CA SER A 18 5.82 -8.66 -1.74
C SER A 18 5.75 -8.15 -3.18
N LYS A 19 6.11 -9.01 -4.13
CA LYS A 19 5.99 -8.63 -5.54
C LYS A 19 4.52 -8.35 -5.91
N ALA A 20 3.58 -9.11 -5.35
CA ALA A 20 2.17 -8.91 -5.59
C ALA A 20 1.66 -7.57 -5.03
N GLU A 21 2.12 -7.17 -3.85
CA GLU A 21 1.78 -5.87 -3.26
C GLU A 21 2.31 -4.70 -4.09
N LYS A 22 3.58 -4.77 -4.51
CA LYS A 22 4.17 -3.77 -5.42
C LYS A 22 3.41 -3.66 -6.73
N ASP A 23 3.01 -4.80 -7.31
CA ASP A 23 2.20 -4.84 -8.53
C ASP A 23 0.80 -4.24 -8.30
N TYR A 24 0.20 -4.47 -7.13
CA TYR A 24 -1.08 -3.87 -6.74
C TYR A 24 -0.98 -2.35 -6.60
N ASP A 25 0.01 -1.84 -5.87
CA ASP A 25 0.24 -0.40 -5.72
C ASP A 25 0.49 0.30 -7.07
N ALA A 26 1.29 -0.34 -7.93
CA ALA A 26 1.53 0.15 -9.28
C ALA A 26 0.24 0.17 -10.13
N ALA A 27 -0.59 -0.87 -10.01
CA ALA A 27 -1.88 -0.94 -10.69
C ALA A 27 -2.85 0.15 -10.18
N VAL A 28 -2.89 0.40 -8.87
CA VAL A 28 -3.73 1.44 -8.24
C VAL A 28 -3.32 2.82 -8.78
N LYS A 29 -2.02 3.16 -8.70
CA LYS A 29 -1.49 4.44 -9.23
C LYS A 29 -1.83 4.63 -10.71
N LYS A 30 -1.72 3.58 -11.51
CA LYS A 30 -2.06 3.61 -12.95
C LYS A 30 -3.57 3.80 -13.19
N SER A 31 -4.41 3.14 -12.39
CA SER A 31 -5.87 3.26 -12.45
C SER A 31 -6.34 4.67 -12.08
N GLU A 32 -5.77 5.27 -11.04
CA GLU A 32 -6.06 6.66 -10.64
C GLU A 32 -5.67 7.66 -11.72
N ALA A 33 -4.48 7.51 -12.31
CA ALA A 33 -4.04 8.34 -13.43
C ALA A 33 -4.98 8.20 -14.65
N ALA A 34 -5.40 6.97 -14.97
CA ALA A 34 -6.35 6.72 -16.05
C ALA A 34 -7.74 7.30 -15.77
N LYS A 35 -8.21 7.24 -14.51
CA LYS A 35 -9.47 7.85 -14.07
C LYS A 35 -9.45 9.36 -14.26
N LYS A 36 -8.37 10.03 -13.85
CA LYS A 36 -8.20 11.47 -14.04
C LYS A 36 -8.23 11.85 -15.53
N ALA A 37 -7.52 11.09 -16.37
CA ALA A 37 -7.53 11.31 -17.81
C ALA A 37 -8.93 11.11 -18.43
N TYR A 38 -9.69 10.12 -17.96
CA TYR A 38 -11.08 9.90 -18.39
C TYR A 38 -11.99 11.08 -18.02
N GLU A 39 -11.96 11.55 -16.77
CA GLU A 39 -12.79 12.69 -16.33
C GLU A 39 -12.46 13.98 -17.10
N GLU A 40 -11.17 14.25 -17.35
CA GLU A 40 -10.75 15.39 -18.16
C GLU A 40 -11.23 15.27 -19.62
N ALA A 41 -11.13 14.09 -20.22
CA ALA A 41 -11.60 13.84 -21.58
C ALA A 41 -13.12 13.94 -21.69
N LYS A 42 -13.86 13.41 -20.70
CA LYS A 42 -15.31 13.50 -20.60
C LYS A 42 -15.78 14.96 -20.53
N LYS A 43 -15.17 15.77 -19.66
CA LYS A 43 -15.49 17.20 -19.56
C LYS A 43 -15.26 17.94 -20.88
N LYS A 44 -14.13 17.68 -21.55
CA LYS A 44 -13.84 18.26 -22.88
C LYS A 44 -14.87 17.87 -23.94
N ALA A 45 -15.36 16.62 -23.90
CA ALA A 45 -16.40 16.15 -24.80
C ALA A 45 -17.75 16.83 -24.53
N GLU A 46 -18.15 16.96 -23.26
CA GLU A 46 -19.36 17.67 -22.86
C GLU A 46 -19.32 19.15 -23.26
N ASP A 47 -18.21 19.84 -23.01
CA ASP A 47 -18.02 21.25 -23.38
C ASP A 47 -18.07 21.44 -24.91
N ALA A 48 -17.44 20.55 -25.68
CA ALA A 48 -17.45 20.60 -27.14
C ALA A 48 -18.85 20.32 -27.72
N GLN A 49 -19.57 19.34 -27.17
CA GLN A 49 -20.93 19.02 -27.57
C GLN A 49 -21.87 20.19 -27.27
N LYS A 50 -21.79 20.77 -26.08
CA LYS A 50 -22.60 21.94 -25.69
C LYS A 50 -22.39 23.11 -26.65
N LYS A 51 -21.13 23.39 -27.04
CA LYS A 51 -20.84 24.44 -28.02
C LYS A 51 -21.49 24.15 -29.38
N TYR A 52 -21.41 22.92 -29.86
CA TYR A 52 -22.05 22.54 -31.12
C TYR A 52 -23.58 22.69 -31.04
N ASP A 53 -24.21 22.23 -29.96
CA ASP A 53 -25.66 22.31 -29.77
C ASP A 53 -26.14 23.77 -29.70
N GLU A 54 -25.39 24.65 -29.01
CA GLU A 54 -25.67 26.09 -28.95
C GLU A 54 -25.53 26.77 -30.32
N ASP A 55 -24.47 26.44 -31.07
CA ASP A 55 -24.22 26.99 -32.41
C ASP A 55 -25.28 26.51 -33.42
N GLN A 56 -25.71 25.25 -33.32
CA GLN A 56 -26.79 24.68 -34.13
C GLN A 56 -28.12 25.38 -33.82
N LYS A 57 -28.48 25.51 -32.53
CA LYS A 57 -29.72 26.15 -32.11
C LYS A 57 -29.85 27.60 -32.61
N LYS A 58 -28.77 28.39 -32.51
CA LYS A 58 -28.75 29.77 -33.05
C LYS A 58 -28.99 29.79 -34.56
N THR A 59 -28.41 28.85 -35.29
CA THR A 59 -28.56 28.73 -36.74
C THR A 59 -30.00 28.35 -37.12
N GLU A 60 -30.60 27.40 -36.42
CA GLU A 60 -31.99 26.97 -36.61
C GLU A 60 -32.99 28.09 -36.29
N GLU A 61 -32.80 28.79 -35.18
CA GLU A 61 -33.64 29.91 -34.75
C GLU A 61 -33.59 31.07 -35.76
N LYS A 62 -32.40 31.40 -36.29
CA LYS A 62 -32.28 32.40 -37.36
C LYS A 62 -33.03 31.95 -38.62
N ALA A 63 -32.87 30.70 -39.04
CA ALA A 63 -33.53 30.19 -40.25
C ALA A 63 -35.06 30.22 -40.13
N GLU A 64 -35.61 29.87 -38.97
CA GLU A 64 -37.05 29.94 -38.70
C GLU A 64 -37.55 31.40 -38.73
N ASN A 65 -36.84 32.30 -38.05
CA ASN A 65 -37.18 33.72 -38.03
C ASN A 65 -37.08 34.36 -39.43
N GLU A 66 -36.08 34.00 -40.24
CA GLU A 66 -35.91 34.51 -41.61
C GLU A 66 -37.06 34.02 -42.49
N LYS A 67 -37.46 32.74 -42.36
CA LYS A 67 -38.61 32.17 -43.08
C LYS A 67 -39.91 32.89 -42.72
N LYS A 68 -40.14 33.17 -41.44
CA LYS A 68 -41.33 33.91 -40.98
C LYS A 68 -41.33 35.35 -41.48
N ALA A 69 -40.20 36.06 -41.36
CA ALA A 69 -40.07 37.43 -41.84
C ALA A 69 -40.20 37.54 -43.37
N ALA A 70 -39.72 36.53 -44.11
CA ALA A 70 -39.90 36.45 -45.57
C ALA A 70 -41.37 36.23 -45.96
N ALA A 71 -42.10 35.37 -45.23
CA ALA A 71 -43.53 35.16 -45.45
C ALA A 71 -44.34 36.45 -45.21
N ASP A 72 -44.08 37.14 -44.10
CA ASP A 72 -44.69 38.42 -43.76
C ASP A 72 -44.40 39.51 -44.83
N LEU A 73 -43.16 39.55 -45.33
CA LEU A 73 -42.75 40.48 -46.39
C LEU A 73 -43.46 40.17 -47.71
N ASN A 74 -43.57 38.89 -48.08
CA ASN A 74 -44.27 38.46 -49.28
C ASN A 74 -45.76 38.81 -49.22
N GLU A 75 -46.42 38.60 -48.08
CA GLU A 75 -47.82 38.98 -47.87
C GLU A 75 -48.01 40.50 -48.01
N ALA A 76 -47.18 41.30 -47.36
CA ALA A 76 -47.23 42.76 -47.48
C ALA A 76 -46.96 43.24 -48.92
N THR A 77 -46.06 42.56 -49.63
CA THR A 77 -45.77 42.83 -51.05
C THR A 77 -46.98 42.55 -51.92
N GLU A 78 -47.66 41.41 -51.72
CA GLU A 78 -48.87 41.06 -52.47
C GLU A 78 -50.01 42.06 -52.22
N VAL A 79 -50.23 42.45 -50.95
CA VAL A 79 -51.24 43.46 -50.58
C VAL A 79 -50.95 44.81 -51.24
N HIS A 80 -49.69 45.24 -51.24
CA HIS A 80 -49.27 46.48 -51.88
C HIS A 80 -49.44 46.45 -53.41
N GLN A 81 -49.07 45.33 -54.05
CA GLN A 81 -49.30 45.13 -55.48
C GLN A 81 -50.79 45.15 -55.83
N LYS A 82 -51.65 44.50 -55.03
CA LYS A 82 -53.10 44.55 -55.21
C LYS A 82 -53.66 45.98 -55.12
N ALA A 83 -53.11 46.83 -54.23
CA ALA A 83 -53.48 48.24 -54.15
C ALA A 83 -53.15 48.99 -55.45
N TYR A 84 -51.98 48.76 -56.04
CA TYR A 84 -51.61 49.30 -57.34
C TYR A 84 -52.49 48.78 -58.48
N VAL A 85 -52.79 47.49 -58.51
CA VAL A 85 -53.72 46.91 -59.50
C VAL A 85 -55.07 47.62 -59.41
N ARG A 86 -55.61 47.81 -58.20
CA ARG A 86 -56.88 48.51 -58.00
C ARG A 86 -56.85 49.96 -58.50
N TYR A 87 -55.78 50.67 -58.24
CA TYR A 87 -55.56 52.02 -58.75
C TYR A 87 -55.57 52.06 -60.28
N PHE A 88 -54.84 51.15 -60.94
CA PHE A 88 -54.82 51.05 -62.40
C PHE A 88 -56.16 50.62 -63.01
N GLU A 89 -56.92 49.74 -62.34
CA GLU A 89 -58.29 49.40 -62.74
C GLU A 89 -59.20 50.62 -62.76
N ILE A 90 -59.14 51.46 -61.73
CA ILE A 90 -59.93 52.70 -61.64
C ILE A 90 -59.51 53.66 -62.76
N GLN A 91 -58.21 53.84 -63.00
CA GLN A 91 -57.71 54.66 -64.12
C GLN A 91 -58.24 54.19 -65.48
N ARG A 92 -58.18 52.87 -65.75
CA ARG A 92 -58.68 52.29 -67.00
C ARG A 92 -60.21 52.41 -67.14
N ALA A 93 -60.93 52.38 -66.03
CA ALA A 93 -62.38 52.49 -66.01
C ALA A 93 -62.90 53.94 -66.14
N LYS A 94 -62.04 54.94 -66.30
CA LYS A 94 -62.40 56.38 -66.36
C LYS A 94 -63.57 56.69 -67.31
N ASP A 95 -63.59 56.05 -68.48
CA ASP A 95 -64.63 56.27 -69.51
C ASP A 95 -65.79 55.26 -69.45
N SER A 96 -65.78 54.36 -68.46
CA SER A 96 -66.85 53.38 -68.26
C SER A 96 -68.15 54.06 -67.81
N LYS A 97 -69.30 53.39 -68.03
CA LYS A 97 -70.62 53.87 -67.59
C LYS A 97 -70.67 54.23 -66.10
N LYS A 98 -69.83 53.60 -65.27
CA LYS A 98 -69.73 53.83 -63.83
C LYS A 98 -69.19 55.23 -63.47
N TYR A 99 -68.31 55.80 -64.30
CA TYR A 99 -67.57 57.03 -64.01
C TYR A 99 -67.81 58.16 -65.02
N LYS A 100 -68.24 57.85 -66.25
CA LYS A 100 -68.42 58.80 -67.37
C LYS A 100 -69.30 60.01 -67.03
N ASN A 101 -70.32 59.84 -66.20
CA ASN A 101 -71.24 60.91 -65.79
C ASN A 101 -71.13 61.27 -64.30
N ASN A 102 -70.09 60.80 -63.60
CA ASN A 102 -69.90 61.02 -62.16
C ASN A 102 -68.40 61.18 -61.83
N ARG A 103 -67.87 62.36 -62.18
CA ARG A 103 -66.44 62.69 -62.02
C ARG A 103 -66.03 62.74 -60.55
N ASP A 104 -66.89 63.21 -59.66
CA ASP A 104 -66.59 63.31 -58.23
C ASP A 104 -66.37 61.92 -57.63
N LYS A 105 -67.20 60.94 -58.01
CA LYS A 105 -67.01 59.55 -57.61
C LYS A 105 -65.70 58.96 -58.14
N TYR A 106 -65.33 59.24 -59.39
CA TYR A 106 -64.05 58.81 -59.94
C TYR A 106 -62.87 59.38 -59.14
N ASN A 107 -62.87 60.68 -58.89
CA ASN A 107 -61.81 61.35 -58.13
C ASN A 107 -61.70 60.82 -56.70
N LYS A 108 -62.85 60.56 -56.05
CA LYS A 108 -62.89 59.96 -54.70
C LYS A 108 -62.35 58.53 -54.68
N ASP A 109 -62.86 57.65 -55.54
CA ASP A 109 -62.39 56.25 -55.61
C ASP A 109 -60.88 56.19 -55.94
N LEU A 110 -60.38 57.09 -56.79
CA LEU A 110 -58.96 57.19 -57.15
C LEU A 110 -58.10 57.68 -55.97
N ALA A 111 -58.55 58.71 -55.24
CA ALA A 111 -57.87 59.23 -54.05
C ALA A 111 -57.84 58.20 -52.90
N GLU A 112 -58.91 57.43 -52.72
CA GLU A 112 -58.95 56.31 -51.76
C GLU A 112 -57.95 55.21 -52.14
N ALA A 113 -57.83 54.87 -53.43
CA ALA A 113 -56.85 53.91 -53.91
C ALA A 113 -55.40 54.42 -53.76
N ASP A 114 -55.14 55.70 -54.05
CA ASP A 114 -53.85 56.35 -53.81
C ASP A 114 -53.47 56.34 -52.33
N GLN A 115 -54.42 56.65 -51.44
CA GLN A 115 -54.18 56.58 -50.00
C GLN A 115 -53.87 55.14 -49.57
N LYS A 116 -54.60 54.15 -50.09
CA LYS A 116 -54.34 52.75 -49.79
C LYS A 116 -52.95 52.29 -50.26
N ILE A 117 -52.46 52.81 -51.39
CA ILE A 117 -51.08 52.56 -51.84
C ILE A 117 -50.08 53.13 -50.82
N LYS A 118 -50.28 54.36 -50.33
CA LYS A 118 -49.40 54.95 -49.31
C LYS A 118 -49.41 54.13 -48.02
N ASP A 119 -50.59 53.79 -47.51
CA ASP A 119 -50.74 53.02 -46.27
C ASP A 119 -50.06 51.64 -46.40
N THR A 120 -50.27 50.95 -47.52
CA THR A 120 -49.65 49.64 -47.77
C THR A 120 -48.15 49.74 -48.03
N LYS A 121 -47.64 50.84 -48.59
CA LYS A 121 -46.20 51.09 -48.75
C LYS A 121 -45.50 51.21 -47.40
N THR A 122 -46.09 51.93 -46.45
CA THR A 122 -45.56 52.03 -45.09
C THR A 122 -45.44 50.66 -44.43
N VAL A 123 -46.48 49.83 -44.54
CA VAL A 123 -46.45 48.45 -44.01
C VAL A 123 -45.39 47.60 -44.71
N LEU A 124 -45.26 47.72 -46.03
CA LEU A 124 -44.24 47.02 -46.81
C LEU A 124 -42.82 47.39 -46.33
N ASP A 125 -42.55 48.67 -46.15
CA ASP A 125 -41.25 49.16 -45.68
C ASP A 125 -40.92 48.65 -44.27
N GLU A 126 -41.89 48.65 -43.36
CA GLU A 126 -41.71 48.10 -42.01
C GLU A 126 -41.38 46.60 -42.03
N LYS A 127 -42.08 45.81 -42.85
CA LYS A 127 -41.81 44.38 -43.00
C LYS A 127 -40.46 44.13 -43.67
N GLN A 128 -40.09 44.95 -44.65
CA GLN A 128 -38.80 44.88 -45.32
C GLN A 128 -37.65 45.19 -44.35
N SER A 129 -37.78 46.22 -43.51
CA SER A 129 -36.80 46.50 -42.44
C SER A 129 -36.68 45.35 -41.44
N LYS A 130 -37.78 44.74 -41.02
CA LYS A 130 -37.77 43.57 -40.12
C LYS A 130 -37.06 42.36 -40.75
N PHE A 131 -37.32 42.09 -42.03
CA PHE A 131 -36.63 41.02 -42.76
C PHE A 131 -35.12 41.25 -42.83
N TYR A 132 -34.68 42.47 -43.15
CA TYR A 132 -33.25 42.79 -43.16
C TYR A 132 -32.61 42.69 -41.77
N ALA A 133 -33.32 43.09 -40.71
CA ALA A 133 -32.85 42.96 -39.33
C ALA A 133 -32.61 41.49 -38.95
N VAL A 134 -33.52 40.58 -39.32
CA VAL A 134 -33.35 39.14 -39.09
C VAL A 134 -32.17 38.58 -39.88
N ARG A 135 -31.99 38.98 -41.14
CA ARG A 135 -30.84 38.57 -41.96
C ARG A 135 -29.50 39.02 -41.40
N ALA A 136 -29.47 40.19 -40.76
CA ALA A 136 -28.28 40.78 -40.14
C ALA A 136 -27.86 40.07 -38.85
N VAL A 137 -28.70 39.21 -38.25
CA VAL A 137 -28.31 38.39 -37.09
C VAL A 137 -27.15 37.49 -37.47
N VAL A 138 -26.02 37.62 -36.77
CA VAL A 138 -24.82 36.82 -37.02
C VAL A 138 -24.99 35.44 -36.38
N VAL A 139 -24.80 34.39 -37.17
CA VAL A 139 -24.79 32.99 -36.72
C VAL A 139 -23.55 32.30 -37.29
N PRO A 140 -23.10 31.20 -36.68
CA PRO A 140 -21.97 30.41 -37.20
C PRO A 140 -22.18 30.04 -38.67
N GLU A 141 -21.16 30.22 -39.49
CA GLU A 141 -21.23 29.77 -40.88
C GLU A 141 -21.27 28.22 -40.94
N ALA A 142 -21.77 27.66 -42.05
CA ALA A 142 -21.82 26.20 -42.23
C ALA A 142 -20.45 25.52 -42.03
N LYS A 143 -19.36 26.20 -42.39
CA LYS A 143 -17.99 25.71 -42.16
C LYS A 143 -17.62 25.73 -40.68
N GLU A 144 -17.96 26.78 -39.95
CA GLU A 144 -17.70 26.89 -38.51
C GLU A 144 -18.52 25.88 -37.71
N LEU A 145 -19.78 25.67 -38.08
CA LEU A 145 -20.64 24.66 -37.48
C LEU A 145 -20.13 23.23 -37.77
N ALA A 146 -19.58 22.99 -38.95
CA ALA A 146 -18.92 21.72 -39.26
C ALA A 146 -17.66 21.49 -38.41
N VAL A 147 -16.87 22.54 -38.16
CA VAL A 147 -15.69 22.49 -37.29
C VAL A 147 -16.09 22.17 -35.84
N THR A 148 -17.14 22.80 -35.32
CA THR A 148 -17.59 22.52 -33.94
C THR A 148 -18.18 21.12 -33.80
N LYS A 149 -18.92 20.64 -34.82
CA LYS A 149 -19.38 19.25 -34.89
C LYS A 149 -18.23 18.25 -34.89
N GLN A 150 -17.24 18.46 -35.76
CA GLN A 150 -16.07 17.59 -35.85
C GLN A 150 -15.33 17.54 -34.51
N LYS A 151 -15.14 18.69 -33.87
CA LYS A 151 -14.51 18.76 -32.54
C LYS A 151 -15.30 18.01 -31.46
N ALA A 152 -16.64 18.10 -31.48
CA ALA A 152 -17.49 17.33 -30.57
C ALA A 152 -17.36 15.81 -30.80
N GLU A 153 -17.34 15.37 -32.05
CA GLU A 153 -17.15 13.95 -32.40
C GLU A 153 -15.76 13.43 -32.03
N GLU A 154 -14.70 14.20 -32.28
CA GLU A 154 -13.31 13.84 -31.93
C GLU A 154 -13.11 13.74 -30.41
N THR A 155 -13.61 14.72 -29.66
CA THR A 155 -13.50 14.72 -28.20
C THR A 155 -14.32 13.59 -27.57
N LYS A 156 -15.50 13.28 -28.11
CA LYS A 156 -16.30 12.12 -27.70
C LYS A 156 -15.54 10.80 -27.90
N LYS A 157 -14.95 10.58 -29.07
CA LYS A 157 -14.09 9.40 -29.32
C LYS A 157 -12.90 9.36 -28.36
N GLY A 158 -12.28 10.52 -28.10
CA GLY A 158 -11.20 10.64 -27.11
C GLY A 158 -11.63 10.22 -25.70
N ALA A 159 -12.84 10.60 -25.29
CA ALA A 159 -13.41 10.20 -23.99
C ALA A 159 -13.73 8.69 -23.93
N GLU A 160 -14.22 8.09 -25.01
CA GLU A 160 -14.45 6.63 -25.08
C GLU A 160 -13.14 5.84 -24.96
N VAL A 161 -12.08 6.27 -25.67
CA VAL A 161 -10.74 5.65 -25.55
C VAL A 161 -10.16 5.81 -24.15
N ALA A 162 -10.34 6.99 -23.53
CA ALA A 162 -9.90 7.22 -22.16
C ALA A 162 -10.67 6.33 -21.16
N LYS A 163 -11.97 6.12 -21.40
CA LYS A 163 -12.80 5.21 -20.60
C LYS A 163 -12.31 3.77 -20.69
N GLU A 164 -12.04 3.27 -21.90
CA GLU A 164 -11.54 1.91 -22.09
C GLU A 164 -10.20 1.68 -21.37
N LYS A 165 -9.29 2.68 -21.41
CA LYS A 165 -8.03 2.64 -20.66
C LYS A 165 -8.26 2.59 -19.15
N TYR A 166 -9.20 3.38 -18.63
CA TYR A 166 -9.58 3.35 -17.23
C TYR A 166 -10.18 2.00 -16.82
N ASP A 167 -11.14 1.47 -17.58
CA ASP A 167 -11.78 0.19 -17.31
C ASP A 167 -10.76 -0.96 -17.33
N LYS A 168 -9.78 -0.93 -18.24
CA LYS A 168 -8.67 -1.89 -18.27
C LYS A 168 -7.78 -1.76 -17.03
N ALA A 169 -7.40 -0.54 -16.66
CA ALA A 169 -6.56 -0.32 -15.47
C ALA A 169 -7.28 -0.73 -14.18
N ALA A 170 -8.59 -0.50 -14.08
CA ALA A 170 -9.40 -0.95 -12.95
C ALA A 170 -9.44 -2.49 -12.83
N LYS A 171 -9.53 -3.20 -13.96
CA LYS A 171 -9.42 -4.68 -13.98
C LYS A 171 -8.04 -5.17 -13.57
N GLU A 172 -6.97 -4.47 -13.98
CA GLU A 172 -5.60 -4.80 -13.55
C GLU A 172 -5.45 -4.67 -12.02
N VAL A 173 -6.08 -3.66 -11.40
CA VAL A 173 -6.12 -3.52 -9.92
C VAL A 173 -6.82 -4.71 -9.27
N GLU A 174 -8.00 -5.11 -9.78
CA GLU A 174 -8.74 -6.25 -9.22
C GLU A 174 -7.94 -7.55 -9.31
N VAL A 175 -7.25 -7.77 -10.42
CA VAL A 175 -6.38 -8.95 -10.61
C VAL A 175 -5.18 -8.91 -9.68
N ALA A 176 -4.53 -7.75 -9.53
CA ALA A 176 -3.40 -7.60 -8.62
C ALA A 176 -3.82 -7.81 -7.16
N LYS A 177 -4.98 -7.30 -6.76
CA LYS A 177 -5.53 -7.52 -5.41
C LYS A 177 -5.74 -9.01 -5.12
N LYS A 178 -6.35 -9.74 -6.05
CA LYS A 178 -6.57 -11.19 -5.92
C LYS A 178 -5.27 -11.99 -5.83
N ARG A 179 -4.16 -11.47 -6.38
CA ARG A 179 -2.84 -12.09 -6.24
C ARG A 179 -2.27 -11.89 -4.84
N VAL A 180 -2.41 -10.69 -4.28
CA VAL A 180 -2.03 -10.41 -2.88
C VAL A 180 -2.81 -11.32 -1.94
N GLU A 181 -4.14 -11.33 -2.05
CA GLU A 181 -5.01 -12.18 -1.22
C GLU A 181 -4.67 -13.69 -1.35
N ALA A 182 -4.21 -14.13 -2.53
CA ALA A 182 -3.80 -15.52 -2.75
C ALA A 182 -2.43 -15.84 -2.15
N GLU A 183 -1.48 -14.90 -2.18
CA GLU A 183 -0.15 -15.03 -1.58
C GLU A 183 -0.25 -15.05 -0.05
N GLU A 184 -1.02 -14.14 0.54
CA GLU A 184 -1.34 -14.13 1.98
C GLU A 184 -1.97 -15.46 2.42
N ALA A 185 -2.97 -15.96 1.68
CA ALA A 185 -3.62 -17.23 2.00
C ALA A 185 -2.71 -18.45 1.82
N GLU A 186 -1.65 -18.37 1.00
CA GLU A 186 -0.64 -19.43 0.89
C GLU A 186 0.32 -19.38 2.08
N LEU A 187 0.72 -18.18 2.51
CA LEU A 187 1.55 -17.98 3.70
C LEU A 187 0.83 -18.44 4.97
N ASP A 188 -0.44 -18.10 5.15
CA ASP A 188 -1.26 -18.56 6.28
C ASP A 188 -1.31 -20.10 6.38
N LYS A 189 -1.39 -20.79 5.23
CA LYS A 189 -1.37 -22.26 5.20
C LYS A 189 -0.03 -22.81 5.63
N LYS A 190 1.08 -22.22 5.16
CA LYS A 190 2.43 -22.64 5.55
C LYS A 190 2.67 -22.43 7.04
N VAL A 191 2.23 -21.30 7.59
CA VAL A 191 2.27 -21.02 9.03
C VAL A 191 1.49 -22.08 9.80
N ALA A 192 0.27 -22.39 9.39
CA ALA A 192 -0.54 -23.42 10.05
C ALA A 192 0.09 -24.82 9.95
N GLU A 193 0.68 -25.18 8.81
CA GLU A 193 1.39 -26.45 8.62
C GLU A 193 2.62 -26.56 9.54
N LEU A 194 3.42 -25.51 9.65
CA LEU A 194 4.59 -25.47 10.53
C LEU A 194 4.21 -25.49 12.00
N GLN A 195 3.18 -24.74 12.42
CA GLN A 195 2.67 -24.78 13.79
C GLN A 195 2.21 -26.18 14.20
N ASN A 196 1.52 -26.90 13.31
CA ASN A 196 1.14 -28.29 13.57
C ASN A 196 2.36 -29.20 13.69
N LYS A 197 3.38 -29.00 12.84
CA LYS A 197 4.63 -29.77 12.90
C LYS A 197 5.37 -29.54 14.22
N VAL A 198 5.52 -28.29 14.65
CA VAL A 198 6.10 -27.92 15.95
C VAL A 198 5.34 -28.62 17.08
N ALA A 199 4.01 -28.50 17.11
CA ALA A 199 3.18 -29.12 18.15
C ALA A 199 3.28 -30.66 18.19
N ASP A 200 3.38 -31.31 17.04
CA ASP A 200 3.56 -32.76 16.95
C ASP A 200 4.95 -33.20 17.47
N LEU A 201 6.00 -32.46 17.12
CA LEU A 201 7.37 -32.71 17.59
C LEU A 201 7.51 -32.50 19.12
N GLU A 202 7.00 -31.38 19.65
CA GLU A 202 6.97 -31.10 21.08
C GLU A 202 6.25 -32.21 21.86
N LYS A 203 5.11 -32.66 21.34
CA LYS A 203 4.33 -33.74 21.95
C LYS A 203 5.08 -35.06 21.96
N GLU A 204 5.77 -35.40 20.87
CA GLU A 204 6.55 -36.64 20.79
C GLU A 204 7.74 -36.67 21.76
N ILE A 205 8.37 -35.52 22.00
CA ILE A 205 9.42 -35.34 23.01
C ILE A 205 8.81 -35.48 24.41
N ALA A 206 7.71 -34.77 24.69
CA ALA A 206 7.03 -34.81 25.99
C ALA A 206 6.53 -36.22 26.36
N ASP A 207 5.98 -36.98 25.41
CA ASP A 207 5.55 -38.35 25.63
C ASP A 207 6.73 -39.28 25.99
N ALA A 208 7.89 -39.10 25.35
CA ALA A 208 9.10 -39.85 25.67
C ALA A 208 9.61 -39.51 27.08
N GLU A 209 9.69 -38.23 27.43
CA GLU A 209 10.10 -37.78 28.77
C GLU A 209 9.14 -38.26 29.87
N LYS A 210 7.83 -38.26 29.61
CA LYS A 210 6.82 -38.79 30.53
C LYS A 210 7.02 -40.27 30.83
N THR A 211 7.36 -41.09 29.82
CA THR A 211 7.61 -42.53 30.04
C THR A 211 8.80 -42.78 30.94
N VAL A 212 9.85 -41.96 30.84
CA VAL A 212 11.00 -41.99 31.75
C VAL A 212 10.58 -41.59 33.15
N ALA A 213 9.87 -40.47 33.30
CA ALA A 213 9.42 -39.96 34.60
C ALA A 213 8.51 -40.97 35.36
N ASP A 214 7.63 -41.68 34.64
CA ASP A 214 6.77 -42.71 35.25
C ASP A 214 7.58 -43.93 35.71
N LEU A 215 8.58 -44.37 34.93
CA LEU A 215 9.50 -45.44 35.34
C LEU A 215 10.40 -45.04 36.51
N GLU A 216 10.85 -43.78 36.58
CA GLU A 216 11.62 -43.26 37.71
C GLU A 216 10.83 -43.32 39.02
N LYS A 217 9.53 -42.96 38.98
CA LYS A 217 8.64 -43.09 40.14
C LYS A 217 8.47 -44.53 40.59
N GLU A 218 8.32 -45.47 39.65
CA GLU A 218 8.23 -46.90 39.98
C GLU A 218 9.52 -47.42 40.61
N VAL A 219 10.68 -47.05 40.06
CA VAL A 219 12.00 -47.42 40.61
C VAL A 219 12.16 -46.86 42.03
N ALA A 220 11.87 -45.58 42.25
CA ALA A 220 11.98 -44.95 43.56
C ALA A 220 11.06 -45.61 44.62
N LYS A 221 9.89 -46.08 44.21
CA LYS A 221 8.99 -46.84 45.10
C LYS A 221 9.58 -48.20 45.46
N LEU A 222 10.10 -48.93 44.49
CA LEU A 222 10.74 -50.23 44.72
C LEU A 222 12.02 -50.11 45.56
N GLU A 223 12.78 -49.02 45.42
CA GLU A 223 13.94 -48.76 46.27
C GLU A 223 13.54 -48.64 47.74
N LYS A 224 12.46 -47.90 48.03
CA LYS A 224 11.89 -47.82 49.39
C LYS A 224 11.38 -49.16 49.89
N ASP A 225 10.71 -49.94 49.05
CA ASP A 225 10.22 -51.27 49.43
C ASP A 225 11.40 -52.20 49.78
N VAL A 226 12.48 -52.20 48.98
CA VAL A 226 13.72 -52.96 49.25
C VAL A 226 14.38 -52.51 50.56
N GLU A 227 14.46 -51.20 50.81
CA GLU A 227 14.99 -50.65 52.06
C GLU A 227 14.16 -51.08 53.27
N GLY A 228 12.82 -51.01 53.17
CA GLY A 228 11.92 -51.50 54.21
C GLY A 228 12.04 -53.00 54.49
N PHE A 229 12.28 -53.82 53.46
CA PHE A 229 12.53 -55.26 53.65
C PHE A 229 13.88 -55.55 54.32
N LYS A 230 14.90 -54.70 54.15
CA LYS A 230 16.22 -54.84 54.81
C LYS A 230 16.13 -54.65 56.31
N GLU A 231 15.19 -53.82 56.77
CA GLU A 231 14.95 -53.53 58.18
C GLU A 231 13.97 -54.52 58.85
N SER A 232 13.46 -55.50 58.11
CA SER A 232 12.44 -56.44 58.61
C SER A 232 13.04 -57.74 59.16
N ASP A 233 12.72 -58.06 60.42
CA ASP A 233 13.15 -59.30 61.11
C ASP A 233 12.24 -60.52 60.85
N GLY A 234 11.35 -60.46 59.84
CA GLY A 234 10.37 -61.51 59.55
C GLY A 234 10.98 -62.82 59.03
N GLU A 235 10.37 -63.96 59.38
CA GLU A 235 10.84 -65.33 59.03
C GLU A 235 11.02 -65.56 57.52
N TYR A 236 10.29 -64.83 56.68
CA TYR A 236 10.37 -64.87 55.21
C TYR A 236 11.02 -63.63 54.57
N ALA A 237 11.48 -62.67 55.37
CA ALA A 237 11.98 -61.37 54.90
C ALA A 237 13.11 -61.51 53.87
N LYS A 238 14.00 -62.47 54.08
CA LYS A 238 15.11 -62.77 53.17
C LYS A 238 14.67 -63.19 51.77
N PHE A 239 13.57 -63.94 51.67
CA PHE A 239 13.02 -64.40 50.38
C PHE A 239 12.31 -63.27 49.63
N TYR A 240 11.56 -62.42 50.34
CA TYR A 240 10.93 -61.24 49.76
C TYR A 240 11.94 -60.17 49.34
N LEU A 241 13.02 -60.01 50.10
CA LEU A 241 14.11 -59.09 49.79
C LEU A 241 14.84 -59.50 48.50
N GLU A 242 15.18 -60.79 48.35
CA GLU A 242 15.82 -61.29 47.13
C GLU A 242 14.92 -61.13 45.88
N ALA A 243 13.60 -61.34 46.04
CA ALA A 243 12.63 -61.10 44.97
C ALA A 243 12.49 -59.60 44.62
N ALA A 244 12.44 -58.71 45.63
CA ALA A 244 12.34 -57.27 45.44
C ALA A 244 13.61 -56.67 44.83
N GLU A 245 14.80 -57.13 45.22
CA GLU A 245 16.08 -56.73 44.61
C GLU A 245 16.17 -57.14 43.14
N LYS A 246 15.65 -58.32 42.79
CA LYS A 246 15.59 -58.79 41.40
C LYS A 246 14.61 -57.98 40.55
N ASP A 247 13.44 -57.63 41.09
CA ASP A 247 12.45 -56.79 40.41
C ASP A 247 12.98 -55.36 40.24
N LEU A 248 13.62 -54.80 41.28
CA LEU A 248 14.30 -53.51 41.22
C LEU A 248 15.41 -53.49 40.15
N ALA A 249 16.26 -54.53 40.10
CA ALA A 249 17.30 -54.63 39.07
C ALA A 249 16.71 -54.69 37.66
N THR A 250 15.61 -55.41 37.48
CA THR A 250 14.88 -55.51 36.19
C THR A 250 14.27 -54.16 35.80
N LYS A 251 13.68 -53.43 36.76
CA LYS A 251 13.09 -52.10 36.53
C LYS A 251 14.15 -51.03 36.27
N LYS A 252 15.29 -51.07 36.96
CA LYS A 252 16.45 -50.19 36.69
C LYS A 252 17.01 -50.42 35.28
N ALA A 253 17.10 -51.67 34.82
CA ALA A 253 17.51 -51.98 33.45
C ALA A 253 16.52 -51.42 32.42
N LYS A 254 15.20 -51.58 32.64
CA LYS A 254 14.16 -50.98 31.79
C LYS A 254 14.18 -49.46 31.79
N LEU A 255 14.46 -48.83 32.94
CA LEU A 255 14.61 -47.39 33.05
C LEU A 255 15.84 -46.90 32.26
N ALA A 256 16.98 -47.59 32.36
CA ALA A 256 18.17 -47.26 31.59
C ALA A 256 17.91 -47.36 30.08
N GLU A 257 17.24 -48.42 29.63
CA GLU A 257 16.84 -48.58 28.23
C GLU A 257 15.86 -47.48 27.77
N ALA A 258 14.89 -47.13 28.60
CA ALA A 258 13.95 -46.04 28.32
C ALA A 258 14.63 -44.67 28.26
N LYS A 259 15.60 -44.40 29.15
CA LYS A 259 16.40 -43.17 29.14
C LYS A 259 17.24 -43.05 27.88
N ILE A 260 17.91 -44.12 27.46
CA ILE A 260 18.68 -44.14 26.21
C ILE A 260 17.74 -43.87 25.03
N LYS A 261 16.60 -44.58 24.96
CA LYS A 261 15.64 -44.40 23.87
C LYS A 261 15.04 -42.99 23.83
N ALA A 262 14.69 -42.42 24.98
CA ALA A 262 14.18 -41.05 25.07
C ALA A 262 15.26 -40.03 24.68
N ALA A 263 16.50 -40.20 25.13
CA ALA A 263 17.62 -39.34 24.76
C ALA A 263 17.93 -39.41 23.26
N THR A 264 17.94 -40.61 22.66
CA THR A 264 18.10 -40.77 21.21
C THR A 264 16.96 -40.10 20.45
N LYS A 265 15.71 -40.32 20.85
CA LYS A 265 14.55 -39.71 20.20
C LYS A 265 14.57 -38.18 20.31
N LYS A 266 14.94 -37.65 21.48
CA LYS A 266 15.10 -36.22 21.71
C LYS A 266 16.19 -35.64 20.80
N ALA A 267 17.38 -36.25 20.76
CA ALA A 267 18.48 -35.83 19.88
C ALA A 267 18.12 -35.89 18.38
N GLU A 268 17.19 -36.76 17.97
CA GLU A 268 16.69 -36.82 16.59
C GLU A 268 15.66 -35.72 16.28
N LEU A 269 14.75 -35.42 17.23
CA LEU A 269 13.62 -34.51 17.01
C LEU A 269 13.92 -33.04 17.31
N GLU A 270 14.81 -32.77 18.27
CA GLU A 270 15.20 -31.42 18.70
C GLU A 270 15.79 -30.55 17.57
N PRO A 271 16.71 -31.02 16.72
CA PRO A 271 17.16 -30.23 15.57
C PRO A 271 16.07 -30.05 14.49
N GLU A 272 15.10 -30.96 14.40
CA GLU A 272 13.97 -30.82 13.48
C GLU A 272 12.94 -29.80 14.00
N LEU A 273 12.78 -29.71 15.32
CA LEU A 273 11.96 -28.72 16.02
C LEU A 273 12.57 -27.33 15.85
N GLU A 274 13.86 -27.15 16.17
CA GLU A 274 14.56 -25.86 16.04
C GLU A 274 14.50 -25.35 14.59
N LYS A 275 14.66 -26.25 13.61
CA LYS A 275 14.51 -25.90 12.20
C LYS A 275 13.09 -25.46 11.84
N ALA A 276 12.07 -26.13 12.37
CA ALA A 276 10.67 -25.79 12.11
C ALA A 276 10.27 -24.47 12.77
N GLU A 277 10.77 -24.21 13.99
CA GLU A 277 10.58 -22.96 14.73
C GLU A 277 11.26 -21.80 14.00
N ALA A 278 12.51 -21.96 13.56
CA ALA A 278 13.20 -20.95 12.77
C ALA A 278 12.49 -20.66 11.44
N GLU A 279 11.96 -21.68 10.75
CA GLU A 279 11.19 -21.48 9.52
C GLU A 279 9.87 -20.73 9.79
N LEU A 280 9.21 -21.03 10.91
CA LEU A 280 7.98 -20.36 11.35
C LEU A 280 8.25 -18.90 11.73
N GLU A 281 9.31 -18.62 12.49
CA GLU A 281 9.72 -17.28 12.91
C GLU A 281 10.06 -16.40 11.69
N ASN A 282 10.81 -16.95 10.73
CA ASN A 282 11.10 -16.25 9.48
C ASN A 282 9.82 -15.92 8.69
N LEU A 283 8.87 -16.86 8.59
CA LEU A 283 7.60 -16.62 7.89
C LEU A 283 6.73 -15.59 8.62
N LEU A 284 6.64 -15.66 9.95
CA LEU A 284 5.91 -14.69 10.76
C LEU A 284 6.51 -13.29 10.64
N SER A 285 7.84 -13.18 10.62
CA SER A 285 8.53 -11.90 10.38
C SER A 285 8.27 -11.31 8.99
N THR A 286 7.96 -12.14 7.98
CA THR A 286 7.52 -11.64 6.66
C THR A 286 6.05 -11.22 6.63
N LEU A 287 5.22 -11.77 7.50
CA LEU A 287 3.78 -11.50 7.58
C LEU A 287 3.44 -10.30 8.48
N ASP A 288 4.32 -9.99 9.44
CA ASP A 288 4.19 -8.81 10.30
C ASP A 288 5.32 -7.79 10.04
N PRO A 289 5.25 -7.04 8.93
CA PRO A 289 6.22 -6.00 8.63
C PRO A 289 6.15 -4.78 9.56
N GLU A 290 5.18 -4.70 10.48
CA GLU A 290 5.09 -3.61 11.46
C GLU A 290 6.10 -3.82 12.60
N GLY A 291 7.41 -3.88 12.29
CA GLY A 291 8.41 -3.89 13.37
C GLY A 291 9.87 -3.97 12.96
N LYS A 292 10.26 -4.85 12.01
CA LYS A 292 11.68 -5.19 11.83
C LYS A 292 12.28 -4.69 10.51
N THR A 293 13.43 -4.05 10.62
CA THR A 293 14.26 -3.55 9.51
C THR A 293 15.09 -4.67 8.88
N GLN A 294 15.54 -4.53 7.62
CA GLN A 294 16.41 -5.51 6.95
C GLN A 294 17.70 -5.78 7.75
N ASP A 295 18.22 -4.76 8.45
CA ASP A 295 19.37 -4.90 9.33
C ASP A 295 19.08 -5.80 10.55
N GLU A 296 17.82 -5.87 11.02
CA GLU A 296 17.42 -6.78 12.09
C GLU A 296 17.27 -8.22 11.58
N LEU A 297 16.76 -8.43 10.36
CA LEU A 297 16.70 -9.76 9.73
C LEU A 297 18.11 -10.32 9.46
N ASP A 298 19.04 -9.49 8.98
CA ASP A 298 20.42 -9.90 8.74
C ASP A 298 21.17 -10.17 10.06
N LYS A 299 20.82 -9.45 11.13
CA LYS A 299 21.33 -9.68 12.48
C LYS A 299 20.79 -10.99 13.07
N GLU A 300 19.50 -11.26 12.92
CA GLU A 300 18.83 -12.46 13.42
C GLU A 300 19.33 -13.73 12.69
N ALA A 301 19.57 -13.65 11.38
CA ALA A 301 20.20 -14.73 10.62
C ALA A 301 21.64 -15.00 11.09
N ALA A 302 22.40 -13.95 11.44
CA ALA A 302 23.74 -14.08 11.98
C ALA A 302 23.72 -14.67 13.41
N GLU A 303 22.76 -14.28 14.25
CA GLU A 303 22.54 -14.84 15.59
C GLU A 303 22.14 -16.32 15.53
N ALA A 304 21.26 -16.71 14.60
CA ALA A 304 20.87 -18.11 14.38
C ALA A 304 22.04 -19.00 13.89
N GLU A 305 22.92 -18.48 13.03
CA GLU A 305 24.14 -19.19 12.62
C GLU A 305 25.12 -19.32 13.79
N LEU A 306 25.16 -18.33 14.67
CA LEU A 306 25.98 -18.35 15.87
C LEU A 306 25.46 -19.33 16.94
N ASN A 307 24.14 -19.43 17.13
CA ASN A 307 23.52 -20.39 18.05
C ASN A 307 23.84 -21.84 17.66
N LYS A 308 23.74 -22.19 16.38
CA LYS A 308 24.15 -23.52 15.87
C LYS A 308 25.62 -23.82 16.14
N LYS A 309 26.48 -22.80 16.05
CA LYS A 309 27.91 -22.92 16.35
C LYS A 309 28.16 -23.12 17.85
N VAL A 310 27.40 -22.44 18.71
CA VAL A 310 27.45 -22.62 20.18
C VAL A 310 27.02 -24.04 20.54
N GLU A 311 25.91 -24.54 20.01
CA GLU A 311 25.42 -25.89 20.28
C GLU A 311 26.42 -26.97 19.84
N ALA A 312 27.00 -26.82 18.63
CA ALA A 312 28.03 -27.72 18.14
C ALA A 312 29.28 -27.73 19.03
N LEU A 313 29.71 -26.58 19.53
CA LEU A 313 30.85 -26.46 20.44
C LEU A 313 30.55 -27.05 21.84
N GLN A 314 29.33 -26.87 22.35
CA GLN A 314 28.89 -27.49 23.62
C GLN A 314 28.91 -29.03 23.53
N ASN A 315 28.42 -29.59 22.43
CA ASN A 315 28.47 -31.03 22.19
C ASN A 315 29.91 -31.56 22.13
N GLN A 316 30.83 -30.81 21.49
CA GLN A 316 32.26 -31.17 21.46
C GLN A 316 32.93 -31.10 22.83
N VAL A 317 32.56 -30.12 23.67
CA VAL A 317 33.04 -30.04 25.05
C VAL A 317 32.59 -31.28 25.84
N ALA A 318 31.30 -31.64 25.76
CA ALA A 318 30.78 -32.81 26.46
C ALA A 318 31.45 -34.12 26.04
N GLU A 319 31.71 -34.31 24.73
CA GLU A 319 32.41 -35.50 24.22
C GLU A 319 33.87 -35.57 24.70
N LEU A 320 34.59 -34.45 24.70
CA LEU A 320 35.97 -34.37 25.20
C LEU A 320 36.07 -34.61 26.71
N GLU A 321 35.11 -34.11 27.50
CA GLU A 321 35.01 -34.40 28.94
C GLU A 321 34.77 -35.89 29.21
N GLU A 322 33.93 -36.56 28.42
CA GLU A 322 33.69 -38.00 28.53
C GLU A 322 34.94 -38.81 28.15
N GLU A 323 35.64 -38.44 27.08
CA GLU A 323 36.91 -39.06 26.67
C GLU A 323 37.99 -38.90 27.75
N LEU A 324 38.11 -37.71 28.34
CA LEU A 324 39.04 -37.47 29.44
C LEU A 324 38.73 -38.32 30.66
N SER A 325 37.47 -38.42 31.06
CA SER A 325 37.05 -39.28 32.17
C SER A 325 37.46 -40.74 31.94
N LYS A 326 37.30 -41.26 30.71
CA LYS A 326 37.71 -42.64 30.36
C LYS A 326 39.22 -42.82 30.40
N LEU A 327 39.99 -41.83 29.94
CA LEU A 327 41.45 -41.90 29.98
C LEU A 327 42.00 -41.81 31.41
N GLU A 328 41.40 -40.98 32.26
CA GLU A 328 41.73 -40.87 33.68
C GLU A 328 41.45 -42.17 34.45
N ASP A 329 40.31 -42.83 34.17
CA ASP A 329 40.00 -44.15 34.73
C ASP A 329 41.03 -45.21 34.29
N ASN A 330 41.41 -45.21 33.00
CA ASN A 330 42.44 -46.11 32.48
C ASN A 330 43.81 -45.87 33.11
N LEU A 331 44.19 -44.61 33.37
CA LEU A 331 45.43 -44.27 34.05
C LEU A 331 45.43 -44.80 35.49
N LYS A 332 44.32 -44.62 36.20
CA LYS A 332 44.14 -45.11 37.57
C LYS A 332 44.20 -46.64 37.67
N ASP A 333 43.63 -47.33 36.68
CA ASP A 333 43.74 -48.79 36.55
C ASP A 333 45.19 -49.22 36.25
N ALA A 334 45.90 -48.49 35.40
CA ALA A 334 47.31 -48.77 35.08
C ALA A 334 48.24 -48.54 36.30
N GLU A 335 47.98 -47.52 37.11
CA GLU A 335 48.66 -47.27 38.38
C GLU A 335 48.41 -48.39 39.39
N THR A 336 47.16 -48.81 39.55
CA THR A 336 46.74 -49.85 40.50
C THR A 336 47.33 -51.22 40.15
N ASN A 337 47.48 -51.52 38.86
CA ASN A 337 47.97 -52.80 38.37
C ASN A 337 49.49 -52.85 38.12
N ASN A 338 50.26 -51.82 38.51
CA ASN A 338 51.72 -51.75 38.29
C ASN A 338 52.13 -52.00 36.83
N VAL A 339 51.34 -51.48 35.88
CA VAL A 339 51.65 -51.55 34.44
C VAL A 339 52.92 -50.75 34.15
N GLU A 340 53.69 -51.15 33.12
CA GLU A 340 54.98 -50.53 32.78
C GLU A 340 54.89 -49.01 32.57
N ASP A 341 55.91 -48.28 33.04
CA ASP A 341 55.94 -46.81 33.06
C ASP A 341 55.71 -46.17 31.67
N TYR A 342 56.14 -46.81 30.57
CA TYR A 342 55.90 -46.28 29.22
C TYR A 342 54.41 -46.24 28.83
N ILE A 343 53.57 -47.09 29.43
CA ILE A 343 52.11 -47.10 29.18
C ILE A 343 51.44 -45.98 29.97
N LYS A 344 51.92 -45.72 31.19
CA LYS A 344 51.44 -44.60 32.03
C LYS A 344 51.81 -43.26 31.39
N GLU A 345 53.05 -43.11 30.96
CA GLU A 345 53.53 -41.89 30.27
C GLU A 345 52.74 -41.62 28.98
N GLY A 346 52.37 -42.67 28.22
CA GLY A 346 51.51 -42.53 27.05
C GLY A 346 50.05 -42.16 27.36
N LEU A 347 49.49 -42.62 28.48
CA LEU A 347 48.17 -42.20 28.94
C LEU A 347 48.18 -40.77 29.49
N GLU A 348 49.21 -40.39 30.23
CA GLU A 348 49.43 -39.02 30.70
C GLU A 348 49.58 -38.04 29.51
N GLU A 349 50.32 -38.41 28.47
CA GLU A 349 50.44 -37.62 27.24
C GLU A 349 49.10 -37.49 26.49
N ALA A 350 48.30 -38.57 26.43
CA ALA A 350 46.98 -38.55 25.82
C ALA A 350 45.99 -37.67 26.59
N ILE A 351 46.00 -37.73 27.93
CA ILE A 351 45.19 -36.87 28.81
C ILE A 351 45.62 -35.41 28.62
N ALA A 352 46.92 -35.11 28.65
CA ALA A 352 47.43 -33.75 28.45
C ALA A 352 47.03 -33.18 27.07
N THR A 353 47.06 -34.02 26.04
CA THR A 353 46.65 -33.63 24.68
C THR A 353 45.15 -33.33 24.61
N LYS A 354 44.31 -34.18 25.22
CA LYS A 354 42.85 -34.00 25.24
C LYS A 354 42.41 -32.86 26.15
N GLN A 355 43.10 -32.60 27.26
CA GLN A 355 42.89 -31.42 28.10
C GLN A 355 43.20 -30.12 27.33
N ALA A 356 44.26 -30.09 26.53
CA ALA A 356 44.58 -28.94 25.68
C ALA A 356 43.54 -28.73 24.56
N GLU A 357 42.99 -29.82 24.00
CA GLU A 357 41.89 -29.77 23.04
C GLU A 357 40.61 -29.23 23.67
N LEU A 358 40.25 -29.71 24.87
CA LEU A 358 39.12 -29.21 25.65
C LEU A 358 39.26 -27.71 25.97
N GLU A 359 40.41 -27.26 26.46
CA GLU A 359 40.64 -25.84 26.78
C GLU A 359 40.49 -24.95 25.53
N LYS A 360 40.90 -25.45 24.37
CA LYS A 360 40.77 -24.74 23.09
C LYS A 360 39.30 -24.68 22.64
N THR A 361 38.56 -25.76 22.76
CA THR A 361 37.12 -25.83 22.42
C THR A 361 36.30 -24.96 23.39
N GLN A 362 36.63 -24.96 24.68
CA GLN A 362 36.01 -24.11 25.69
C GLN A 362 36.22 -22.61 25.39
N LYS A 363 37.45 -22.21 25.00
CA LYS A 363 37.72 -20.83 24.56
C LYS A 363 36.96 -20.44 23.30
N ALA A 364 36.79 -21.37 22.36
CA ALA A 364 36.00 -21.13 21.16
C ALA A 364 34.50 -20.97 21.49
N LEU A 365 33.99 -21.76 22.43
CA LEU A 365 32.64 -21.66 22.97
C LEU A 365 32.43 -20.33 23.69
N ASP A 366 33.34 -19.93 24.58
CA ASP A 366 33.30 -18.64 25.26
C ASP A 366 33.34 -17.46 24.28
N THR A 367 34.11 -17.59 23.19
CA THR A 367 34.17 -16.56 22.15
C THR A 367 32.84 -16.46 21.39
N ALA A 368 32.26 -17.60 21.01
CA ALA A 368 30.94 -17.64 20.36
C ALA A 368 29.83 -17.12 21.29
N LEU A 369 29.87 -17.43 22.58
CA LEU A 369 28.93 -16.90 23.57
C LEU A 369 29.08 -15.38 23.77
N ASN A 370 30.31 -14.85 23.73
CA ASN A 370 30.54 -13.40 23.81
C ASN A 370 30.09 -12.66 22.54
N GLU A 371 30.15 -13.32 21.38
CA GLU A 371 29.67 -12.79 20.09
C GLU A 371 28.13 -12.71 20.03
N LEU A 372 27.39 -13.46 20.86
CA LEU A 372 25.92 -13.31 21.04
C LEU A 372 25.54 -12.03 21.81
N GLY A 373 26.49 -11.39 22.52
CA GLY A 373 26.26 -10.15 23.27
C GLY A 373 25.39 -10.33 24.54
N PRO A 374 25.43 -9.38 25.50
CA PRO A 374 24.65 -9.44 26.75
C PRO A 374 23.22 -8.85 26.68
N ASP A 375 22.64 -8.66 25.49
CA ASP A 375 21.32 -8.04 25.36
C ASP A 375 20.24 -9.10 25.11
N GLY A 376 19.72 -9.68 26.20
CA GLY A 376 18.62 -10.64 26.15
C GLY A 376 18.02 -11.09 27.48
N ASP A 377 18.32 -10.44 28.62
CA ASP A 377 17.73 -10.75 29.94
C ASP A 377 16.92 -9.57 30.49
N GLU A 378 15.69 -9.40 30.00
CA GLU A 378 14.57 -8.95 30.82
C GLU A 378 13.70 -10.17 31.15
N GLU A 379 14.02 -10.92 32.20
CA GLU A 379 13.11 -11.19 33.32
C GLU A 379 13.70 -12.13 34.39
N GLU A 380 13.50 -11.72 35.65
CA GLU A 380 13.54 -12.46 36.92
C GLU A 380 14.87 -13.04 37.45
N THR A 381 15.66 -12.16 38.06
CA THR A 381 16.51 -12.57 39.20
C THR A 381 15.68 -12.59 40.50
N PRO A 382 15.67 -13.68 41.30
CA PRO A 382 14.99 -13.70 42.59
C PRO A 382 15.80 -12.92 43.64
N ALA A 383 15.10 -12.08 44.40
CA ALA A 383 15.63 -11.15 45.37
C ALA A 383 16.51 -11.79 46.47
N PRO A 384 17.68 -11.22 46.82
CA PRO A 384 18.40 -11.58 48.04
C PRO A 384 17.91 -10.77 49.26
N ALA A 385 17.67 -11.47 50.36
CA ALA A 385 17.24 -10.97 51.67
C ALA A 385 18.40 -10.27 52.47
N PRO A 386 18.10 -9.47 53.52
CA PRO A 386 18.98 -8.39 54.01
C PRO A 386 19.85 -8.69 55.26
N LYS A 387 20.79 -7.74 55.51
CA LYS A 387 21.57 -7.32 56.72
C LYS A 387 23.06 -7.72 56.82
N PRO A 388 23.95 -6.96 57.53
CA PRO A 388 23.72 -5.85 58.49
C PRO A 388 24.55 -4.54 58.31
N GLU A 389 24.27 -3.57 59.21
CA GLU A 389 24.52 -2.11 59.23
C GLU A 389 25.93 -1.59 59.61
N GLN A 390 26.31 -0.45 58.97
CA GLN A 390 26.98 0.80 59.48
C GLN A 390 28.46 0.79 59.96
N PRO A 391 29.16 1.97 60.07
CA PRO A 391 28.71 3.39 60.09
C PRO A 391 29.45 4.36 59.11
N ALA A 392 28.76 5.29 58.45
CA ALA A 392 28.47 6.71 58.80
C ALA A 392 29.63 7.72 58.62
N GLU A 393 29.50 8.63 57.64
CA GLU A 393 30.00 10.02 57.71
C GLU A 393 29.01 11.01 57.06
N GLN A 394 29.18 12.29 57.39
CA GLN A 394 28.16 13.32 57.68
C GLN A 394 28.10 14.44 56.57
N PRO A 395 27.34 15.56 56.68
CA PRO A 395 26.33 15.94 55.67
C PRO A 395 26.43 17.35 54.99
N LYS A 396 25.62 17.53 53.91
CA LYS A 396 24.91 18.74 53.38
C LYS A 396 25.76 19.95 52.87
N PRO A 397 25.22 20.92 52.04
CA PRO A 397 23.82 21.42 51.99
C PRO A 397 23.21 21.76 50.59
N ALA A 398 21.91 22.11 50.59
CA ALA A 398 21.10 22.62 49.47
C ALA A 398 21.12 24.17 49.38
N PRO A 399 20.80 24.79 48.22
CA PRO A 399 19.61 25.69 48.11
C PRO A 399 18.94 25.70 46.68
N ALA A 400 17.60 25.69 46.52
CA ALA A 400 16.62 26.81 46.48
C ALA A 400 16.23 27.26 45.02
N PRO A 401 15.08 27.94 44.77
CA PRO A 401 14.13 27.64 43.67
C PRO A 401 14.11 28.63 42.47
N GLN A 402 13.47 28.23 41.36
CA GLN A 402 13.31 29.01 40.11
C GLN A 402 12.18 30.06 40.16
N PRO A 403 12.32 31.22 39.48
CA PRO A 403 11.23 32.15 39.18
C PRO A 403 10.76 32.14 37.71
N GLU A 404 9.58 32.74 37.50
CA GLU A 404 8.68 32.77 36.34
C GLU A 404 9.20 33.44 35.04
N LYS A 405 8.51 33.15 33.92
CA LYS A 405 8.72 33.66 32.54
C LYS A 405 8.33 35.15 32.37
N PRO A 406 8.98 35.92 31.47
CA PRO A 406 8.48 37.23 31.02
C PRO A 406 7.87 37.24 29.60
N ALA A 407 7.22 38.36 29.31
CA ALA A 407 6.14 38.61 28.36
C ALA A 407 6.52 38.83 26.87
N ASP A 408 7.66 38.33 26.41
CA ASP A 408 8.13 38.63 25.03
C ASP A 408 7.54 37.72 23.94
N GLN A 409 6.87 36.63 24.29
CA GLN A 409 6.29 35.69 23.31
C GLN A 409 4.96 36.16 22.69
N GLN A 410 4.27 37.12 23.30
CA GLN A 410 2.98 37.62 22.76
C GLN A 410 3.15 38.68 21.67
N ALA A 411 4.31 39.33 21.55
CA ALA A 411 4.53 40.40 20.58
C ALA A 411 4.93 39.87 19.18
N GLU A 412 5.52 38.68 19.09
CA GLU A 412 5.93 38.07 17.81
C GLU A 412 4.76 37.40 17.06
N GLU A 413 3.76 36.87 17.77
CA GLU A 413 2.60 36.22 17.16
C GLU A 413 1.66 37.22 16.44
N ASP A 414 1.56 38.45 16.94
CA ASP A 414 0.69 39.47 16.32
C ASP A 414 1.31 40.13 15.07
N TYR A 415 2.65 40.06 14.91
CA TYR A 415 3.32 40.55 13.70
C TYR A 415 3.20 39.56 12.52
N ALA A 416 3.21 38.26 12.81
CA ALA A 416 3.05 37.21 11.79
C ALA A 416 1.63 37.13 11.21
N ARG A 417 0.61 37.43 12.02
CA ARG A 417 -0.80 37.35 11.56
C ARG A 417 -1.21 38.50 10.62
N ARG A 418 -0.54 39.67 10.72
CA ARG A 418 -0.85 40.83 9.85
C ARG A 418 -0.26 40.73 8.43
N SER A 419 0.80 39.96 8.22
CA SER A 419 1.42 39.80 6.90
C SER A 419 0.69 38.79 6.01
N GLU A 420 0.03 37.80 6.61
CA GLU A 420 -0.77 36.79 5.89
C GLU A 420 -2.08 37.35 5.33
N GLU A 421 -2.75 38.26 6.06
CA GLU A 421 -3.96 38.93 5.59
C GLU A 421 -3.68 39.94 4.45
N GLU A 422 -2.49 40.53 4.39
CA GLU A 422 -2.11 41.48 3.34
C GLU A 422 -1.80 40.76 2.00
N TYR A 423 -1.22 39.55 2.06
CA TYR A 423 -0.94 38.73 0.87
C TYR A 423 -2.22 38.23 0.19
N ASN A 424 -3.24 37.84 0.98
CA ASN A 424 -4.50 37.33 0.45
C ASN A 424 -5.43 38.42 -0.12
N ARG A 425 -5.22 39.70 0.22
CA ARG A 425 -5.95 40.82 -0.40
C ARG A 425 -5.39 41.25 -1.76
N LEU A 426 -4.11 40.99 -2.02
CA LEU A 426 -3.43 41.44 -3.24
C LEU A 426 -3.70 40.55 -4.47
N THR A 427 -4.06 39.29 -4.26
CA THR A 427 -4.33 38.32 -5.34
C THR A 427 -5.76 38.39 -5.90
N GLN A 428 -6.68 39.11 -5.25
CA GLN A 428 -8.08 39.27 -5.69
C GLN A 428 -8.38 40.55 -6.51
N GLN A 429 -7.38 41.38 -6.85
CA GLN A 429 -7.60 42.64 -7.58
C GLN A 429 -6.80 42.77 -8.89
N GLN A 430 -6.87 41.80 -9.80
CA GLN A 430 -6.41 42.03 -11.19
C GLN A 430 -7.57 42.00 -12.20
N PRO A 431 -7.75 43.05 -13.04
CA PRO A 431 -8.69 43.06 -14.15
C PRO A 431 -8.11 42.33 -15.38
N PRO A 432 -8.95 41.88 -16.34
CA PRO A 432 -8.50 41.09 -17.48
C PRO A 432 -7.69 41.95 -18.48
N LYS A 433 -6.58 41.38 -18.99
CA LYS A 433 -5.73 42.01 -20.00
C LYS A 433 -6.31 41.87 -21.41
N ALA A 434 -6.16 42.95 -22.17
CA ALA A 434 -6.58 43.13 -23.55
C ALA A 434 -5.71 42.38 -24.58
N GLU A 435 -6.35 42.16 -25.72
CA GLU A 435 -5.97 41.50 -26.98
C GLU A 435 -4.97 42.32 -27.85
N LYS A 436 -4.05 41.66 -28.58
CA LYS A 436 -3.50 42.09 -29.89
C LYS A 436 -2.60 41.00 -30.54
N PRO A 437 -2.32 41.04 -31.87
CA PRO A 437 -2.72 40.01 -32.83
C PRO A 437 -1.57 39.12 -33.36
N ALA A 438 -1.97 38.09 -34.10
CA ALA A 438 -1.16 37.00 -34.65
C ALA A 438 -0.09 37.42 -35.68
N PRO A 439 1.06 36.70 -35.75
CA PRO A 439 1.92 36.68 -36.92
C PRO A 439 1.51 35.56 -37.92
N ALA A 440 1.65 35.86 -39.21
CA ALA A 440 1.26 35.03 -40.34
C ALA A 440 2.06 33.70 -40.46
N PRO A 441 1.48 32.65 -41.10
CA PRO A 441 2.19 31.39 -41.36
C PRO A 441 3.17 31.51 -42.54
N ALA A 442 4.36 30.92 -42.39
CA ALA A 442 5.35 30.72 -43.45
C ALA A 442 4.94 29.54 -44.35
N PRO A 443 5.33 29.54 -45.65
CA PRO A 443 4.83 28.61 -46.65
C PRO A 443 5.42 27.20 -46.53
N GLU A 444 4.58 26.22 -46.83
CA GLU A 444 4.85 24.78 -46.89
C GLU A 444 5.67 24.42 -48.16
N PRO A 445 6.61 23.46 -48.10
CA PRO A 445 7.40 23.05 -49.27
C PRO A 445 6.57 22.21 -50.26
N GLU A 446 6.68 22.56 -51.54
CA GLU A 446 6.07 21.86 -52.68
C GLU A 446 6.49 20.38 -52.75
N GLN A 447 5.50 19.49 -52.86
CA GLN A 447 5.70 18.11 -53.31
C GLN A 447 5.92 18.08 -54.83
N PRO A 448 6.79 17.19 -55.36
CA PRO A 448 7.00 17.07 -56.80
C PRO A 448 5.85 16.33 -57.49
N ALA A 449 5.45 16.85 -58.66
CA ALA A 449 4.39 16.30 -59.50
C ALA A 449 4.73 14.90 -60.06
N PRO A 450 3.74 14.01 -60.27
CA PRO A 450 3.93 12.75 -60.96
C PRO A 450 4.02 12.96 -62.49
N ALA A 451 4.96 12.25 -63.12
CA ALA A 451 5.19 12.27 -64.56
C ALA A 451 3.98 11.76 -65.37
N PRO A 452 3.67 12.34 -66.55
CA PRO A 452 2.69 11.77 -67.47
C PRO A 452 3.32 10.63 -68.30
N LYS A 453 2.48 9.66 -68.69
CA LYS A 453 2.80 8.58 -69.63
C LYS A 453 3.02 9.08 -71.05
#